data_AF-A0A0N1DKA8-F1
#
_entry.id   AF-A0A0N1DKA8-F1
#
_cell.length_a   1.000
_cell.length_b   1.000
_cell.length_c   1.000
_cell.angle_alpha   90.00
_cell.angle_beta   90.00
_cell.angle_gamma   90.00
#
_symmetry.space_group_name_H-M   'P 1'
#
loop_
_entity.id
_entity.type
_entity.pdbx_description
1 polymer ?
#
loop_
_entity_poly.entity_id
_entity_poly.type
_entity_poly.pdbx_seq_one_letter_code
_entity_poly.pdbx_strand_id
1 'polypeptide(L)'
;MFNRRPGGRSTCKSTCKSAAQRKQKAPKITPQQQKVQRRKERLTENPFGLWFIEQAERAGTVQTYQGIDAAGLHQLLAMHNFRKKRYGWIDKGHGKDAYHLCHVQGLKGRDGSTGLTTSLNLFVGLDYLNQQHGNKPVNAWAGESIPKSARKRKWDITPSMTLDQKLQKLADFLGAELDTFLDELDEMPQRTARLRLARSIHKGQGDELLEPLDRRYTLAELGALKLPELQALATMQDGRNRDKERIFRNCPPDSQLGVMHDELKRFSTDLPEGKHRDNCRFMLSLVRVLGSYLAPINDAQGKARGRFDFPNASWSPLQYCNPVYPWRTPVSLLESDRQALVTSIIEAAHNALQGLNIDGEALEAQLEVRLHLQTLVPVVMAPDEMTWEACGANWITYIDDLYNSFESTWQALLDLGICTESQVFAAQDGVLRSLQAAIEQGREQYRNNRMHTVYGVQFQRYPAYLEYPPMAVDGQQLAV
;
A
#
# COMPACT_ATOMS: atom_id res chain seq x y z
N MET A 1 60.26 -9.30 75.02
CA MET A 1 58.84 -9.67 75.21
C MET A 1 57.99 -8.88 74.23
N PHE A 2 57.06 -9.58 73.59
CA PHE A 2 56.18 -9.12 72.52
C PHE A 2 55.08 -8.18 73.02
N ASN A 3 54.58 -7.30 72.14
CA ASN A 3 53.23 -7.45 71.59
C ASN A 3 53.03 -6.55 70.35
N ARG A 4 53.17 -7.17 69.17
CA ARG A 4 52.57 -6.68 67.91
C ARG A 4 51.06 -6.62 68.12
N ARG A 5 50.42 -5.49 67.82
CA ARG A 5 48.96 -5.42 67.74
C ARG A 5 48.48 -6.24 66.52
N PRO A 6 47.64 -7.27 66.73
CA PRO A 6 46.94 -7.97 65.67
C PRO A 6 45.62 -7.26 65.37
N GLY A 7 45.25 -7.20 64.09
CA GLY A 7 43.98 -6.66 63.61
C GLY A 7 44.21 -5.76 62.39
N GLY A 8 44.28 -6.25 61.16
CA GLY A 8 43.47 -7.35 60.67
C GLY A 8 41.99 -6.95 60.64
N ARG A 9 41.64 -5.79 60.07
CA ARG A 9 40.25 -5.54 59.63
C ARG A 9 39.99 -6.23 58.28
N SER A 10 40.21 -7.53 58.27
CA SER A 10 39.51 -8.45 57.37
C SER A 10 38.12 -8.67 57.94
N THR A 11 37.17 -7.83 57.53
CA THR A 11 35.74 -8.15 57.48
C THR A 11 35.03 -6.95 56.86
N CYS A 12 35.25 -6.75 55.57
CA CYS A 12 34.14 -6.31 54.74
C CYS A 12 33.03 -7.35 55.00
N LYS A 13 32.01 -6.98 55.80
CA LYS A 13 30.86 -7.87 56.08
C LYS A 13 30.36 -8.41 54.74
N SER A 14 29.90 -9.66 54.69
CA SER A 14 29.38 -10.27 53.46
C SER A 14 28.41 -9.33 52.73
N THR A 15 27.60 -8.58 53.49
CA THR A 15 26.71 -7.52 53.00
C THR A 15 27.40 -6.39 52.24
N CYS A 16 28.55 -5.90 52.69
CA CYS A 16 29.33 -4.87 51.97
C CYS A 16 29.97 -5.44 50.70
N LYS A 17 30.44 -6.70 50.73
CA LYS A 17 30.97 -7.40 49.56
C LYS A 17 29.86 -7.67 48.53
N SER A 18 28.67 -8.06 48.98
CA SER A 18 27.47 -8.23 48.15
C SER A 18 26.93 -6.91 47.63
N ALA A 19 26.99 -5.81 48.39
CA ALA A 19 26.58 -4.48 47.94
C ALA A 19 27.55 -3.91 46.89
N ALA A 20 28.86 -4.08 47.08
CA ALA A 20 29.86 -3.75 46.08
C ALA A 20 29.73 -4.62 44.82
N GLN A 21 29.49 -5.92 44.96
CA GLN A 21 29.19 -6.81 43.83
C GLN A 21 27.87 -6.46 43.13
N ARG A 22 26.84 -5.97 43.84
CA ARG A 22 25.60 -5.48 43.23
C ARG A 22 25.80 -4.14 42.51
N LYS A 23 26.68 -3.27 42.99
CA LYS A 23 27.09 -2.03 42.32
C LYS A 23 28.01 -2.28 41.12
N GLN A 24 28.78 -3.37 41.12
CA GLN A 24 29.65 -3.80 40.01
C GLN A 24 28.96 -4.70 38.99
N LYS A 25 27.81 -5.29 39.33
CA LYS A 25 26.98 -5.99 38.34
C LYS A 25 26.47 -4.94 37.36
N ALA A 26 26.87 -5.09 36.10
CA ALA A 26 26.38 -4.27 35.00
C ALA A 26 24.87 -4.07 35.13
N PRO A 27 24.35 -2.86 34.85
CA PRO A 27 22.92 -2.59 34.92
C PRO A 27 22.18 -3.71 34.17
N LYS A 28 21.25 -4.37 34.86
CA LYS A 28 20.45 -5.43 34.23
C LYS A 28 19.69 -4.79 33.09
N ILE A 29 20.02 -5.20 31.86
CA ILE A 29 19.31 -4.80 30.64
C ILE A 29 17.82 -5.03 30.90
N THR A 30 17.02 -3.98 30.75
CA THR A 30 15.57 -4.06 31.02
C THR A 30 14.91 -5.05 30.05
N PRO A 31 13.76 -5.66 30.40
CA PRO A 31 13.04 -6.53 29.47
C PRO A 31 12.74 -5.86 28.12
N GLN A 32 12.46 -4.55 28.15
CA GLN A 32 12.27 -3.71 26.97
C GLN A 32 13.55 -3.63 26.12
N GLN A 33 14.70 -3.33 26.73
CA GLN A 33 15.98 -3.29 26.02
C GLN A 33 16.37 -4.67 25.45
N GLN A 34 16.07 -5.76 26.15
CA GLN A 34 16.27 -7.12 25.62
C GLN A 34 15.35 -7.41 24.43
N LYS A 35 14.09 -6.98 24.49
CA LYS A 35 13.12 -7.08 23.39
C LYS A 35 13.64 -6.32 22.17
N VAL A 36 14.02 -5.05 22.33
CA VAL A 36 14.57 -4.22 21.26
C VAL A 36 15.83 -4.84 20.66
N GLN A 37 16.78 -5.29 21.48
CA GLN A 37 18.01 -5.93 21.00
C GLN A 37 17.73 -7.17 20.14
N ARG A 38 16.83 -8.06 20.59
CA ARG A 38 16.40 -9.22 19.80
C ARG A 38 15.70 -8.81 18.50
N ARG A 39 14.93 -7.72 18.52
CA ARG A 39 14.24 -7.21 17.33
C ARG A 39 15.20 -6.56 16.33
N LYS A 40 16.24 -5.86 16.81
CA LYS A 40 17.36 -5.35 15.97
C LYS A 40 18.05 -6.49 15.25
N GLU A 41 18.48 -7.52 15.96
CA GLU A 41 19.11 -8.70 15.36
C GLU A 41 18.21 -9.35 14.30
N ARG A 42 16.89 -9.37 14.52
CA ARG A 42 15.92 -9.88 13.55
C ARG A 42 15.78 -9.02 12.29
N LEU A 43 16.31 -7.80 12.22
CA LEU A 43 16.28 -6.98 11.00
C LEU A 43 17.07 -7.64 9.86
N THR A 44 18.15 -8.36 10.16
CA THR A 44 18.93 -9.10 9.14
C THR A 44 18.22 -10.35 8.62
N GLU A 45 17.13 -10.77 9.28
CA GLU A 45 16.42 -12.02 8.99
C GLU A 45 15.11 -11.81 8.22
N ASN A 46 14.61 -10.58 8.12
CA ASN A 46 13.30 -10.26 7.55
C ASN A 46 13.39 -9.37 6.31
N PRO A 47 12.41 -9.44 5.38
CA PRO A 47 12.47 -8.69 4.12
C PRO A 47 12.59 -7.18 4.28
N PHE A 48 11.86 -6.59 5.24
CA PHE A 48 11.89 -5.15 5.47
C PHE A 48 13.26 -4.70 5.98
N GLY A 49 13.81 -5.37 6.99
CA GLY A 49 15.11 -5.02 7.56
C GLY A 49 16.26 -5.21 6.55
N LEU A 50 16.19 -6.23 5.70
CA LEU A 50 17.14 -6.39 4.59
C LEU A 50 17.03 -5.26 3.57
N TRP A 51 15.81 -4.95 3.11
CA TRP A 51 15.56 -3.82 2.19
C TRP A 51 16.04 -2.49 2.78
N PHE A 52 15.81 -2.28 4.07
CA PHE A 52 16.22 -1.09 4.83
C PHE A 52 17.74 -0.95 4.89
N ILE A 53 18.46 -2.01 5.27
CA ILE A 53 19.93 -1.98 5.24
C ILE A 53 20.47 -1.80 3.82
N GLU A 54 19.82 -2.42 2.82
CA GLU A 54 20.18 -2.31 1.42
C GLU A 54 20.04 -0.88 0.88
N GLN A 55 19.05 -0.09 1.31
CA GLN A 55 18.95 1.30 0.84
C GLN A 55 20.17 2.14 1.29
N ALA A 56 20.62 1.96 2.53
CA ALA A 56 21.83 2.63 3.01
C ALA A 56 23.09 2.18 2.24
N GLU A 57 23.21 0.89 1.93
CA GLU A 57 24.28 0.36 1.08
C GLU A 57 24.23 0.94 -0.33
N ARG A 58 23.04 0.99 -0.94
CA ARG A 58 22.82 1.56 -2.26
C ARG A 58 23.13 3.06 -2.30
N ALA A 59 22.81 3.82 -1.25
CA ALA A 59 23.23 5.22 -1.07
C ALA A 59 24.75 5.37 -0.79
N GLY A 60 25.37 4.32 -0.23
CA GLY A 60 26.74 4.34 0.26
C GLY A 60 26.89 5.11 1.57
N THR A 61 25.81 5.35 2.31
CA THR A 61 25.81 6.05 3.60
C THR A 61 24.51 5.79 4.36
N VAL A 62 24.58 5.72 5.70
CA VAL A 62 23.38 5.66 6.55
C VAL A 62 22.66 7.00 6.65
N GLN A 63 23.30 8.10 6.21
CA GLN A 63 22.66 9.42 6.17
C GLN A 63 21.48 9.52 5.22
N THR A 64 21.22 8.51 4.38
CA THR A 64 19.96 8.42 3.63
C THR A 64 18.73 8.48 4.56
N TYR A 65 18.89 8.13 5.83
CA TYR A 65 17.83 8.21 6.84
C TYR A 65 17.84 9.51 7.66
N GLN A 66 18.54 10.54 7.23
CA GLN A 66 18.62 11.78 8.00
C GLN A 66 17.23 12.39 8.19
N GLY A 67 16.89 12.74 9.43
CA GLY A 67 15.62 13.40 9.77
C GLY A 67 14.44 12.45 9.96
N ILE A 68 14.61 11.14 9.80
CA ILE A 68 13.54 10.17 10.06
C ILE A 68 13.38 9.91 11.57
N ASP A 69 12.14 9.89 12.03
CA ASP A 69 11.74 9.52 13.38
C ASP A 69 11.08 8.11 13.41
N ALA A 70 10.69 7.65 14.59
CA ALA A 70 10.01 6.36 14.75
C ALA A 70 8.72 6.27 13.90
N ALA A 71 7.94 7.36 13.81
CA ALA A 71 6.72 7.41 12.99
C ALA A 71 7.05 7.24 11.49
N GLY A 72 8.10 7.91 11.00
CA GLY A 72 8.62 7.75 9.64
C GLY A 72 9.08 6.32 9.36
N LEU A 73 9.69 5.62 10.32
CA LEU A 73 10.05 4.21 10.18
C LEU A 73 8.82 3.29 10.06
N HIS A 74 7.75 3.57 10.81
CA HIS A 74 6.46 2.88 10.63
C HIS A 74 5.87 3.13 9.25
N GLN A 75 5.94 4.35 8.74
CA GLN A 75 5.49 4.68 7.38
C GLN A 75 6.32 3.93 6.32
N LEU A 76 7.65 3.84 6.47
CA LEU A 76 8.48 3.04 5.56
C LEU A 76 8.11 1.56 5.57
N LEU A 77 7.85 0.99 6.75
CA LEU A 77 7.37 -0.39 6.86
C LEU A 77 6.02 -0.56 6.17
N ALA A 78 5.10 0.37 6.37
CA ALA A 78 3.79 0.38 5.71
C ALA A 78 3.93 0.44 4.19
N MET A 79 4.81 1.29 3.65
CA MET A 79 5.08 1.40 2.21
C MET A 79 5.72 0.15 1.63
N HIS A 80 6.70 -0.43 2.33
CA HIS A 80 7.30 -1.71 1.93
C HIS A 80 6.24 -2.82 1.84
N ASN A 81 5.32 -2.87 2.82
CA ASN A 81 4.21 -3.82 2.81
C ASN A 81 3.18 -3.49 1.73
N PHE A 82 2.90 -2.21 1.49
CA PHE A 82 2.00 -1.73 0.44
C PHE A 82 2.50 -2.18 -0.93
N ARG A 83 3.78 -1.94 -1.27
CA ARG A 83 4.42 -2.44 -2.50
C ARG A 83 4.22 -3.94 -2.68
N LYS A 84 4.52 -4.71 -1.63
CA LYS A 84 4.40 -6.18 -1.67
C LYS A 84 2.97 -6.63 -2.02
N LYS A 85 1.95 -5.92 -1.53
CA LYS A 85 0.54 -6.24 -1.84
C LYS A 85 0.15 -6.00 -3.30
N ARG A 86 0.91 -5.23 -4.09
CA ARG A 86 0.57 -4.90 -5.49
C ARG A 86 0.99 -5.96 -6.50
N TYR A 87 1.88 -6.86 -6.12
CA TYR A 87 2.33 -7.92 -7.00
C TYR A 87 1.34 -9.06 -7.21
N GLY A 88 0.29 -9.13 -6.41
CA GLY A 88 -0.29 -10.44 -6.15
C GLY A 88 0.70 -11.30 -5.40
N TRP A 89 0.24 -12.35 -4.74
CA TRP A 89 1.17 -13.29 -4.12
C TRP A 89 1.75 -14.19 -5.22
N ILE A 90 2.78 -13.72 -5.95
CA ILE A 90 3.34 -14.46 -7.10
C ILE A 90 4.00 -15.76 -6.62
N ASP A 91 3.57 -16.88 -7.20
CA ASP A 91 3.98 -18.26 -6.88
C ASP A 91 5.45 -18.60 -7.23
N LYS A 92 6.13 -17.80 -8.08
CA LYS A 92 7.46 -18.13 -8.62
C LYS A 92 8.43 -16.98 -8.46
N GLY A 93 9.02 -16.89 -7.26
CA GLY A 93 10.08 -15.94 -6.96
C GLY A 93 9.64 -14.48 -7.13
N HIS A 94 10.58 -13.56 -7.00
CA HIS A 94 10.36 -12.19 -7.43
C HIS A 94 10.13 -12.24 -8.95
N GLY A 95 8.88 -12.34 -9.40
CA GLY A 95 8.53 -12.02 -10.78
C GLY A 95 9.17 -10.68 -11.13
N LYS A 96 9.51 -10.44 -12.41
CA LYS A 96 10.04 -9.13 -12.83
C LYS A 96 9.19 -8.05 -12.18
N ASP A 97 9.83 -7.28 -11.31
CA ASP A 97 9.17 -6.50 -10.29
C ASP A 97 8.44 -5.32 -10.96
N ALA A 98 7.27 -5.50 -11.59
CA ALA A 98 6.50 -4.45 -12.28
C ALA A 98 6.31 -3.14 -11.48
N TYR A 99 6.44 -3.20 -10.15
CA TYR A 99 6.34 -2.08 -9.23
C TYR A 99 7.57 -1.91 -8.30
N HIS A 100 8.38 -0.89 -8.52
CA HIS A 100 9.50 -0.57 -7.63
C HIS A 100 9.08 0.39 -6.52
N LEU A 101 9.85 0.39 -5.42
CA LEU A 101 9.84 1.51 -4.48
C LEU A 101 10.82 2.55 -5.03
N CYS A 102 10.26 3.49 -5.80
CA CYS A 102 10.97 4.51 -6.53
C CYS A 102 11.33 5.66 -5.58
N HIS A 103 12.49 6.27 -5.80
CA HIS A 103 12.86 7.48 -5.07
C HIS A 103 12.60 8.69 -5.95
N VAL A 104 12.00 9.75 -5.40
CA VAL A 104 11.83 11.04 -6.06
C VAL A 104 13.21 11.66 -6.33
N GLN A 105 13.99 11.88 -5.27
CA GLN A 105 15.43 12.15 -5.40
C GLN A 105 16.21 10.85 -5.30
N GLY A 106 16.97 10.49 -6.32
CA GLY A 106 17.71 9.21 -6.34
C GLY A 106 18.70 9.05 -5.17
N LEU A 107 18.83 7.83 -4.64
CA LEU A 107 19.78 7.48 -3.56
C LEU A 107 21.23 7.92 -3.83
N LYS A 108 21.63 7.90 -5.10
CA LYS A 108 22.92 8.41 -5.60
C LYS A 108 22.67 9.31 -6.80
N GLY A 109 22.52 10.60 -6.55
CA GLY A 109 22.39 11.60 -7.60
C GLY A 109 23.66 11.69 -8.46
N ARG A 110 23.52 12.06 -9.73
CA ARG A 110 24.67 12.29 -10.63
C ARG A 110 25.59 13.44 -10.17
N ASP A 111 25.04 14.40 -9.44
CA ASP A 111 25.75 15.50 -8.77
C ASP A 111 26.45 15.05 -7.46
N GLY A 112 26.29 13.80 -7.06
CA GLY A 112 26.81 13.25 -5.81
C GLY A 112 25.91 13.53 -4.60
N SER A 113 24.72 14.09 -4.79
CA SER A 113 23.70 14.15 -3.73
C SER A 113 23.22 12.75 -3.34
N THR A 114 22.63 12.65 -2.15
CA THR A 114 22.00 11.43 -1.64
C THR A 114 20.56 11.73 -1.30
N GLY A 115 19.63 11.24 -2.11
CA GLY A 115 18.20 11.30 -1.80
C GLY A 115 17.88 10.60 -0.49
N LEU A 116 16.96 11.18 0.28
CA LEU A 116 16.56 10.63 1.58
C LEU A 116 15.63 9.42 1.39
N THR A 117 15.69 8.47 2.31
CA THR A 117 14.79 7.32 2.37
C THR A 117 13.69 7.64 3.39
N THR A 118 12.82 8.59 3.02
CA THR A 118 11.63 9.00 3.78
C THR A 118 10.37 8.62 2.99
N SER A 119 9.22 8.57 3.66
CA SER A 119 7.93 8.27 3.01
C SER A 119 7.53 9.31 1.95
N LEU A 120 7.98 10.56 2.11
CA LEU A 120 7.73 11.67 1.18
C LEU A 120 8.67 11.66 -0.03
N ASN A 121 9.83 11.01 0.07
CA ASN A 121 10.78 10.87 -1.03
C ASN A 121 10.69 9.51 -1.74
N LEU A 122 9.72 8.67 -1.34
CA LEU A 122 9.48 7.34 -1.89
C LEU A 122 8.06 7.22 -2.42
N PHE A 123 7.86 6.40 -3.45
CA PHE A 123 6.53 6.00 -3.93
C PHE A 123 6.60 4.63 -4.63
N VAL A 124 5.48 3.93 -4.71
CA VAL A 124 5.41 2.71 -5.53
C VAL A 124 5.17 3.07 -7.00
N GLY A 125 6.21 2.95 -7.82
CA GLY A 125 6.18 3.31 -9.23
C GLY A 125 6.44 2.13 -10.15
N LEU A 126 6.33 2.34 -11.46
CA LEU A 126 6.62 1.30 -12.47
C LEU A 126 8.13 1.09 -12.62
N ASP A 127 8.55 -0.16 -12.76
CA ASP A 127 9.97 -0.51 -12.82
C ASP A 127 10.69 0.05 -14.04
N TYR A 128 10.10 -0.09 -15.22
CA TYR A 128 10.69 0.35 -16.48
C TYR A 128 10.86 1.86 -16.52
N LEU A 129 9.88 2.64 -16.03
CA LEU A 129 9.99 4.10 -15.93
C LEU A 129 11.06 4.52 -14.92
N ASN A 130 11.09 3.87 -13.76
CA ASN A 130 12.14 4.12 -12.77
C ASN A 130 13.54 3.79 -13.30
N GLN A 131 13.69 2.71 -14.07
CA GLN A 131 14.95 2.34 -14.72
C GLN A 131 15.34 3.34 -15.82
N GLN A 132 14.38 3.80 -16.64
CA GLN A 132 14.59 4.80 -17.69
C GLN A 132 14.98 6.18 -17.13
N HIS A 133 14.40 6.56 -15.99
CA HIS A 133 14.80 7.75 -15.27
C HIS A 133 16.21 7.58 -14.68
N GLY A 134 16.45 6.46 -13.98
CA GLY A 134 17.72 6.13 -13.38
C GLY A 134 18.07 7.08 -12.23
N ASN A 135 19.24 7.71 -12.33
CA ASN A 135 19.80 8.63 -11.33
C ASN A 135 19.88 10.08 -11.82
N LYS A 136 19.03 10.45 -12.78
CA LYS A 136 18.93 11.82 -13.26
C LYS A 136 18.45 12.72 -12.11
N PRO A 137 18.94 13.97 -12.02
CA PRO A 137 18.40 14.91 -11.06
C PRO A 137 16.94 15.23 -11.43
N VAL A 138 16.10 15.42 -10.41
CA VAL A 138 14.74 15.95 -10.57
C VAL A 138 14.72 17.43 -10.15
N ASN A 139 13.54 18.05 -10.22
CA ASN A 139 13.41 19.46 -9.87
C ASN A 139 13.77 19.71 -8.39
N ALA A 140 14.35 20.88 -8.10
CA ALA A 140 14.77 21.24 -6.74
C ALA A 140 13.60 21.38 -5.73
N TRP A 141 12.38 21.57 -6.23
CA TRP A 141 11.16 21.64 -5.42
C TRP A 141 10.55 20.26 -5.12
N ALA A 142 11.15 19.17 -5.61
CA ALA A 142 10.64 17.82 -5.45
C ALA A 142 11.61 16.91 -4.69
N GLY A 143 11.07 16.19 -3.71
CA GLY A 143 11.80 15.22 -2.91
C GLY A 143 12.91 15.85 -2.06
N GLU A 144 13.48 15.04 -1.19
CA GLU A 144 14.49 15.49 -0.23
C GLU A 144 15.82 14.82 -0.51
N SER A 145 16.91 15.58 -0.45
CA SER A 145 18.26 15.05 -0.62
C SER A 145 19.28 15.78 0.23
N ILE A 146 20.41 15.13 0.48
CA ILE A 146 21.57 15.70 1.14
C ILE A 146 22.63 16.00 0.08
N PRO A 147 23.14 17.24 0.00
CA PRO A 147 24.23 17.54 -0.91
C PRO A 147 25.51 16.82 -0.47
N LYS A 148 26.38 16.50 -1.44
CA LYS A 148 27.65 15.81 -1.18
C LYS A 148 28.49 16.46 -0.08
N SER A 149 28.48 17.79 0.00
CA SER A 149 29.21 18.58 1.00
C SER A 149 28.71 18.38 2.44
N ALA A 150 27.44 18.05 2.64
CA ALA A 150 26.84 17.82 3.96
C ALA A 150 27.01 16.36 4.44
N ARG A 151 27.53 15.47 3.58
CA ARG A 151 27.82 14.09 3.95
C ARG A 151 29.06 13.99 4.84
N LYS A 152 28.93 13.23 5.92
CA LYS A 152 29.99 12.98 6.91
C LYS A 152 30.57 11.59 6.67
N ARG A 153 31.87 11.52 6.39
CA ARG A 153 32.59 10.26 6.11
C ARG A 153 32.41 9.17 7.16
N LYS A 154 32.24 9.55 8.44
CA LYS A 154 32.01 8.57 9.52
C LYS A 154 30.77 7.72 9.29
N TRP A 155 29.80 8.19 8.51
CA TRP A 155 28.54 7.50 8.22
C TRP A 155 28.53 6.76 6.87
N ASP A 156 29.63 6.80 6.10
CA ASP A 156 29.70 6.10 4.82
C ASP A 156 29.72 4.58 4.98
N ILE A 157 29.03 3.88 4.08
CA ILE A 157 29.05 2.40 4.02
C ILE A 157 30.02 1.98 2.92
N THR A 158 30.95 1.08 3.26
CA THR A 158 31.89 0.51 2.29
C THR A 158 31.43 -0.88 1.85
N PRO A 159 31.75 -1.32 0.62
CA PRO A 159 31.39 -2.65 0.12
C PRO A 159 31.97 -3.80 0.97
N SER A 160 33.06 -3.55 1.70
CA SER A 160 33.69 -4.52 2.59
C SER A 160 32.96 -4.77 3.91
N MET A 161 31.98 -3.93 4.28
CA MET A 161 31.25 -4.08 5.53
C MET A 161 30.31 -5.29 5.49
N THR A 162 30.31 -6.08 6.56
CA THR A 162 29.34 -7.16 6.74
C THR A 162 27.93 -6.61 6.99
N LEU A 163 26.91 -7.44 6.82
CA LEU A 163 25.52 -7.05 7.09
C LEU A 163 25.33 -6.56 8.53
N ASP A 164 25.95 -7.23 9.50
CA ASP A 164 25.87 -6.85 10.92
C ASP A 164 26.57 -5.52 11.19
N GLN A 165 27.71 -5.24 10.53
CA GLN A 165 28.40 -3.96 10.62
C GLN A 165 27.56 -2.82 10.05
N LYS A 166 26.89 -3.06 8.91
CA LYS A 166 25.97 -2.10 8.29
C LYS A 166 24.77 -1.81 9.22
N LEU A 167 24.18 -2.85 9.80
CA LEU A 167 23.08 -2.71 10.76
C LEU A 167 23.52 -1.96 12.02
N GLN A 168 24.69 -2.29 12.60
CA GLN A 168 25.20 -1.59 13.77
C GLN A 168 25.39 -0.10 13.47
N LYS A 169 25.98 0.23 12.31
CA LYS A 169 26.20 1.62 11.89
C LYS A 169 24.90 2.38 11.68
N LEU A 170 23.87 1.72 11.18
CA LEU A 170 22.53 2.26 11.04
C LEU A 170 21.89 2.49 12.41
N ALA A 171 22.00 1.53 13.33
CA ALA A 171 21.49 1.64 14.69
C ALA A 171 22.18 2.77 15.47
N ASP A 172 23.49 2.96 15.28
CA ASP A 172 24.26 4.07 15.86
C ASP A 172 23.82 5.43 15.29
N PHE A 173 23.38 5.47 14.03
CA PHE A 173 22.92 6.70 13.38
C PHE A 173 21.51 7.11 13.82
N LEU A 174 20.57 6.16 13.83
CA LEU A 174 19.17 6.41 14.23
C LEU A 174 18.99 6.50 15.74
N GLY A 175 19.83 5.82 16.51
CA GLY A 175 19.80 5.84 17.96
C GLY A 175 18.44 5.45 18.52
N ALA A 176 17.86 6.34 19.34
CA ALA A 176 16.60 6.10 20.04
C ALA A 176 15.40 5.91 19.11
N GLU A 177 15.38 6.53 17.93
CA GLU A 177 14.25 6.42 17.00
C GLU A 177 14.05 4.98 16.51
N LEU A 178 15.15 4.27 16.26
CA LEU A 178 15.09 2.85 15.91
C LEU A 178 14.61 2.00 17.09
N ASP A 179 15.00 2.35 18.31
CA ASP A 179 14.60 1.61 19.51
C ASP A 179 13.11 1.76 19.80
N THR A 180 12.60 2.99 19.69
CA THR A 180 11.19 3.32 19.83
C THR A 180 10.36 2.58 18.79
N PHE A 181 10.70 2.70 17.51
CA PHE A 181 10.03 1.96 16.43
C PHE A 181 10.01 0.46 16.70
N LEU A 182 11.15 -0.13 17.04
CA LEU A 182 11.24 -1.56 17.29
C LEU A 182 10.51 -2.00 18.55
N ASP A 183 10.31 -1.14 19.55
CA ASP A 183 9.52 -1.48 20.73
C ASP A 183 8.01 -1.42 20.44
N GLU A 184 7.58 -0.40 19.70
CA GLU A 184 6.19 -0.12 19.32
C GLU A 184 5.60 -1.14 18.34
N LEU A 185 6.42 -1.88 17.58
CA LEU A 185 5.91 -2.93 16.71
C LEU A 185 5.10 -3.96 17.50
N ASP A 186 3.83 -4.16 17.14
CA ASP A 186 3.01 -5.24 17.70
C ASP A 186 3.68 -6.59 17.41
N GLU A 187 3.97 -6.83 16.13
CA GLU A 187 4.65 -8.01 15.64
C GLU A 187 5.83 -7.66 14.75
N MET A 188 6.93 -8.39 14.93
CA MET A 188 8.05 -8.28 14.00
C MET A 188 7.68 -8.89 12.65
N PRO A 189 8.05 -8.25 11.53
CA PRO A 189 7.93 -8.84 10.21
C PRO A 189 8.49 -10.27 10.17
N GLN A 190 7.77 -11.10 9.41
CA GLN A 190 8.12 -12.51 9.23
C GLN A 190 9.50 -12.63 8.59
N ARG A 191 10.25 -13.66 8.98
CA ARG A 191 11.53 -13.99 8.33
C ARG A 191 11.33 -14.24 6.84
N THR A 192 12.38 -14.03 6.06
CA THR A 192 12.35 -14.33 4.62
C THR A 192 11.89 -15.78 4.38
N ALA A 193 11.15 -16.00 3.29
CA ALA A 193 10.65 -17.34 2.95
C ALA A 193 11.79 -18.37 2.89
N ARG A 194 12.94 -17.95 2.32
CA ARG A 194 14.19 -18.70 2.25
C ARG A 194 14.68 -19.13 3.64
N LEU A 195 14.81 -18.20 4.58
CA LEU A 195 15.30 -18.51 5.93
C LEU A 195 14.31 -19.36 6.73
N ARG A 196 13.00 -19.14 6.55
CA ARG A 196 11.96 -20.00 7.15
C ARG A 196 12.08 -21.43 6.64
N LEU A 197 12.25 -21.61 5.33
CA LEU A 197 12.38 -22.91 4.71
C LEU A 197 13.66 -23.62 5.16
N ALA A 198 14.80 -22.92 5.18
CA ALA A 198 16.06 -23.43 5.71
C ALA A 198 15.93 -23.92 7.17
N ARG A 199 15.27 -23.15 8.04
CA ARG A 199 15.03 -23.57 9.44
C ARG A 199 14.09 -24.76 9.55
N SER A 200 13.05 -24.79 8.72
CA SER A 200 12.11 -25.92 8.65
C SER A 200 12.83 -27.21 8.28
N ILE A 201 13.65 -27.16 7.23
CA ILE A 201 14.45 -28.29 6.76
C ILE A 201 15.37 -28.77 7.86
N HIS A 202 16.13 -27.85 8.46
CA HIS A 202 17.09 -28.16 9.53
C HIS A 202 16.42 -28.85 10.73
N LYS A 203 15.26 -28.37 11.15
CA LYS A 203 14.48 -28.98 12.25
C LYS A 203 13.97 -30.38 11.89
N GLY A 204 13.64 -30.62 10.61
CA GLY A 204 13.15 -31.90 10.12
C GLY A 204 14.21 -32.98 9.94
N GLN A 205 15.52 -32.68 10.01
CA GLN A 205 16.60 -33.66 9.76
C GLN A 205 16.74 -34.74 10.85
N GLY A 206 15.95 -34.66 11.91
CA GLY A 206 15.87 -35.66 12.98
C GLY A 206 14.45 -36.14 13.28
N ASP A 207 13.49 -35.87 12.39
CA ASP A 207 12.11 -36.33 12.51
C ASP A 207 11.96 -37.67 11.78
N GLU A 208 11.53 -38.72 12.50
CA GLU A 208 11.35 -40.07 11.95
C GLU A 208 10.19 -40.16 10.94
N LEU A 209 9.30 -39.14 10.92
CA LEU A 209 8.18 -39.08 9.99
C LEU A 209 8.54 -38.46 8.62
N LEU A 210 9.77 -37.98 8.45
CA LEU A 210 10.27 -37.36 7.23
C LEU A 210 11.31 -38.24 6.55
N GLU A 211 11.39 -38.15 5.23
CA GLU A 211 12.41 -38.86 4.47
C GLU A 211 13.81 -38.29 4.77
N PRO A 212 14.83 -39.15 4.97
CA PRO A 212 16.18 -38.70 5.26
C PRO A 212 16.78 -38.00 4.04
N LEU A 213 17.42 -36.85 4.29
CA LEU A 213 18.25 -36.20 3.28
C LEU A 213 19.56 -36.97 3.05
N ASP A 214 20.22 -36.69 1.93
CA ASP A 214 21.53 -37.26 1.56
C ASP A 214 22.59 -37.07 2.65
N ARG A 215 22.52 -35.94 3.37
CA ARG A 215 23.36 -35.65 4.53
C ARG A 215 22.66 -34.74 5.53
N ARG A 216 23.27 -34.60 6.72
CA ARG A 216 22.89 -33.56 7.69
C ARG A 216 23.50 -32.23 7.27
N TYR A 217 22.67 -31.21 7.16
CA TYR A 217 23.04 -29.87 6.77
C TYR A 217 23.04 -28.97 7.99
N THR A 218 24.02 -28.09 8.09
CA THR A 218 23.99 -27.01 9.09
C THR A 218 23.02 -25.92 8.65
N LEU A 219 22.51 -25.14 9.61
CA LEU A 219 21.66 -23.99 9.29
C LEU A 219 22.38 -22.95 8.43
N ALA A 220 23.71 -22.83 8.57
CA ALA A 220 24.54 -21.94 7.77
C ALA A 220 24.62 -22.39 6.31
N GLU A 221 24.81 -23.69 6.06
CA GLU A 221 24.79 -24.27 4.70
C GLU A 221 23.43 -24.06 4.04
N LEU A 222 22.33 -24.40 4.72
CA LEU A 222 20.96 -24.17 4.20
C LEU A 222 20.68 -22.68 3.99
N GLY A 223 21.22 -21.84 4.87
CA GLY A 223 21.16 -20.38 4.78
C GLY A 223 21.97 -19.78 3.63
N ALA A 224 22.83 -20.55 2.95
CA ALA A 224 23.55 -20.12 1.75
C ALA A 224 22.87 -20.56 0.45
N LEU A 225 21.99 -21.58 0.51
CA LEU A 225 21.29 -22.11 -0.67
C LEU A 225 20.24 -21.13 -1.22
N LYS A 226 19.99 -21.24 -2.53
CA LYS A 226 18.93 -20.50 -3.23
C LYS A 226 17.56 -21.08 -2.88
N LEU A 227 16.51 -20.27 -3.07
CA LEU A 227 15.14 -20.71 -2.77
C LEU A 227 14.72 -22.00 -3.53
N PRO A 228 15.03 -22.18 -4.83
CA PRO A 228 14.67 -23.42 -5.53
C PRO A 228 15.38 -24.67 -4.99
N GLU A 229 16.63 -24.53 -4.56
CA GLU A 229 17.40 -25.63 -3.96
C GLU A 229 16.80 -26.04 -2.61
N LEU A 230 16.42 -25.05 -1.79
CA LEU A 230 15.71 -25.32 -0.53
C LEU A 230 14.32 -25.92 -0.77
N GLN A 231 13.62 -25.52 -1.82
CA GLN A 231 12.34 -26.13 -2.19
C GLN A 231 12.53 -27.60 -2.58
N ALA A 232 13.56 -27.92 -3.36
CA ALA A 232 13.89 -29.29 -3.71
C ALA A 232 14.20 -30.14 -2.47
N LEU A 233 15.04 -29.66 -1.54
CA LEU A 233 15.34 -30.36 -0.29
C LEU A 233 14.09 -30.57 0.59
N ALA A 234 13.22 -29.57 0.68
CA ALA A 234 11.98 -29.69 1.44
C ALA A 234 11.00 -30.68 0.79
N THR A 235 10.96 -30.77 -0.54
CA THR A 235 10.16 -31.78 -1.25
C THR A 235 10.71 -33.20 -1.04
N MET A 236 12.05 -33.35 -1.01
CA MET A 236 12.69 -34.62 -0.67
C MET A 236 12.27 -35.08 0.74
N GLN A 237 12.37 -34.22 1.75
CA GLN A 237 11.99 -34.57 3.14
C GLN A 237 10.50 -34.91 3.31
N ASP A 238 9.61 -34.21 2.60
CA ASP A 238 8.16 -34.39 2.77
C ASP A 238 7.65 -35.71 2.15
N GLY A 239 8.46 -36.44 1.38
CA GLY A 239 8.13 -37.74 0.78
C GLY A 239 6.95 -37.74 -0.19
N ARG A 240 6.33 -36.57 -0.43
CA ARG A 240 5.18 -36.35 -1.29
C ARG A 240 5.50 -35.23 -2.24
N ASN A 241 5.27 -35.45 -3.54
CA ASN A 241 4.96 -34.38 -4.49
C ASN A 241 3.63 -33.75 -4.08
N ARG A 242 3.60 -33.02 -2.95
CA ARG A 242 2.62 -31.97 -2.81
C ARG A 242 3.07 -30.93 -3.81
N ASP A 243 2.29 -30.75 -4.88
CA ASP A 243 2.30 -29.51 -5.64
C ASP A 243 2.09 -28.37 -4.64
N LYS A 244 3.20 -27.86 -4.10
CA LYS A 244 3.23 -26.71 -3.18
C LYS A 244 2.83 -25.42 -3.91
N GLU A 245 2.47 -25.51 -5.19
CA GLU A 245 1.73 -24.49 -5.94
C GLU A 245 0.35 -24.17 -5.34
N ARG A 246 -0.11 -24.89 -4.29
CA ARG A 246 -1.47 -24.74 -3.74
C ARG A 246 -1.68 -23.75 -2.58
N ILE A 247 -0.68 -23.01 -2.08
CA ILE A 247 -0.85 -22.20 -0.84
C ILE A 247 -1.04 -20.68 -1.08
N PHE A 248 -0.82 -20.14 -2.27
CA PHE A 248 -1.04 -18.71 -2.51
C PHE A 248 -2.18 -18.51 -3.50
N ARG A 249 -3.39 -18.31 -2.98
CA ARG A 249 -4.54 -17.88 -3.80
C ARG A 249 -4.11 -16.64 -4.59
N ASN A 250 -4.03 -16.81 -5.92
CA ASN A 250 -3.68 -15.81 -6.92
C ASN A 250 -4.53 -14.54 -6.79
N CYS A 251 -4.11 -13.59 -5.95
CA CYS A 251 -4.54 -12.22 -6.13
C CYS A 251 -3.80 -11.71 -7.37
N PRO A 252 -4.47 -11.26 -8.44
CA PRO A 252 -3.78 -10.72 -9.59
C PRO A 252 -2.93 -9.50 -9.19
N PRO A 253 -1.85 -9.21 -9.93
CA PRO A 253 -1.14 -7.96 -9.77
C PRO A 253 -2.12 -6.79 -9.96
N ASP A 254 -1.88 -5.71 -9.24
CA ASP A 254 -2.71 -4.52 -9.32
C ASP A 254 -2.55 -3.84 -10.69
N SER A 255 -3.51 -2.99 -11.07
CA SER A 255 -3.36 -2.17 -12.25
C SER A 255 -2.38 -1.03 -12.03
N GLN A 256 -1.72 -0.61 -13.12
CA GLN A 256 -0.76 0.49 -13.08
C GLN A 256 -1.47 1.77 -12.70
N LEU A 257 -2.63 2.03 -13.32
CA LEU A 257 -3.47 3.18 -13.02
C LEU A 257 -3.95 3.21 -11.56
N GLY A 258 -4.33 2.05 -11.00
CA GLY A 258 -4.76 1.93 -9.61
C GLY A 258 -3.62 2.17 -8.61
N VAL A 259 -2.39 1.75 -8.92
CA VAL A 259 -1.20 2.08 -8.12
C VAL A 259 -0.90 3.57 -8.20
N MET A 260 -0.96 4.17 -9.39
CA MET A 260 -0.75 5.61 -9.56
C MET A 260 -1.80 6.42 -8.77
N HIS A 261 -3.07 6.02 -8.81
CA HIS A 261 -4.14 6.66 -8.03
C HIS A 261 -3.83 6.68 -6.53
N ASP A 262 -3.46 5.52 -5.95
CA ASP A 262 -3.21 5.42 -4.51
C ASP A 262 -2.01 6.28 -4.09
N GLU A 263 -0.93 6.29 -4.88
CA GLU A 263 0.27 7.09 -4.60
C GLU A 263 0.04 8.59 -4.83
N LEU A 264 -0.68 8.98 -5.88
CA LEU A 264 -1.04 10.39 -6.13
C LEU A 264 -1.96 10.93 -5.02
N LYS A 265 -2.91 10.12 -4.54
CA LYS A 265 -3.75 10.47 -3.39
C LYS A 265 -2.92 10.69 -2.13
N ARG A 266 -1.94 9.81 -1.88
CA ARG A 266 -1.03 9.96 -0.74
C ARG A 266 -0.17 11.21 -0.87
N PHE A 267 0.51 11.41 -2.00
CA PHE A 267 1.38 12.56 -2.23
C PHE A 267 0.63 13.90 -2.22
N SER A 268 -0.58 13.96 -2.78
CA SER A 268 -1.41 15.17 -2.71
C SER A 268 -1.89 15.50 -1.29
N THR A 269 -1.89 14.53 -0.38
CA THR A 269 -2.27 14.73 1.03
C THR A 269 -1.05 15.04 1.90
N ASP A 270 0.03 14.27 1.74
CA ASP A 270 1.15 14.23 2.67
C ASP A 270 2.30 15.18 2.31
N LEU A 271 2.45 15.56 1.02
CA LEU A 271 3.50 16.50 0.63
C LEU A 271 3.22 17.91 1.17
N PRO A 272 4.26 18.69 1.49
CA PRO A 272 4.09 20.11 1.79
C PRO A 272 3.49 20.86 0.59
N GLU A 273 2.86 22.00 0.87
CA GLU A 273 2.34 22.87 -0.19
C GLU A 273 3.43 23.29 -1.17
N GLY A 274 3.09 23.26 -2.46
CA GLY A 274 4.00 23.61 -3.54
C GLY A 274 3.78 22.76 -4.78
N LYS A 275 4.58 23.05 -5.80
CA LYS A 275 4.40 22.52 -7.16
C LYS A 275 4.36 20.99 -7.25
N HIS A 276 5.09 20.26 -6.39
CA HIS A 276 5.04 18.80 -6.40
C HIS A 276 3.67 18.28 -6.00
N ARG A 277 3.13 18.80 -4.90
CA ARG A 277 1.80 18.46 -4.40
C ARG A 277 0.73 18.84 -5.41
N ASP A 278 0.84 20.02 -6.02
CA ASP A 278 -0.11 20.52 -7.02
C ASP A 278 -0.13 19.65 -8.27
N ASN A 279 1.05 19.28 -8.80
CA ASN A 279 1.17 18.35 -9.92
C ASN A 279 0.55 16.97 -9.58
N CYS A 280 0.78 16.46 -8.37
CA CYS A 280 0.18 15.19 -7.94
C CYS A 280 -1.35 15.28 -7.80
N ARG A 281 -1.86 16.40 -7.30
CA ARG A 281 -3.31 16.66 -7.18
C ARG A 281 -3.96 16.74 -8.57
N PHE A 282 -3.36 17.50 -9.48
CA PHE A 282 -3.82 17.59 -10.85
C PHE A 282 -3.86 16.22 -11.55
N MET A 283 -2.76 15.45 -11.48
CA MET A 283 -2.71 14.10 -12.06
C MET A 283 -3.70 13.14 -11.39
N LEU A 284 -4.00 13.31 -10.09
CA LEU A 284 -5.00 12.50 -9.41
C LEU A 284 -6.39 12.69 -10.04
N SER A 285 -6.77 13.93 -10.37
CA SER A 285 -8.04 14.23 -11.04
C SER A 285 -8.09 13.58 -12.44
N LEU A 286 -7.02 13.68 -13.24
CA LEU A 286 -6.91 13.00 -14.54
C LEU A 286 -7.05 11.47 -14.42
N VAL A 287 -6.33 10.87 -13.47
CA VAL A 287 -6.37 9.42 -13.22
C VAL A 287 -7.76 8.95 -12.79
N ARG A 288 -8.47 9.74 -11.97
CA ARG A 288 -9.85 9.42 -11.56
C ARG A 288 -10.83 9.49 -12.72
N VAL A 289 -10.77 10.55 -13.52
CA VAL A 289 -11.62 10.70 -14.71
C VAL A 289 -11.40 9.55 -15.68
N LEU A 290 -10.14 9.25 -16.02
CA LEU A 290 -9.82 8.11 -16.87
C LEU A 290 -10.30 6.78 -16.24
N GLY A 291 -10.04 6.55 -14.95
CA GLY A 291 -10.46 5.34 -14.25
C GLY A 291 -11.98 5.15 -14.26
N SER A 292 -12.75 6.22 -14.05
CA SER A 292 -14.22 6.21 -14.07
C SER A 292 -14.80 5.87 -15.45
N TYR A 293 -14.06 6.16 -16.53
CA TYR A 293 -14.41 5.73 -17.89
C TYR A 293 -14.04 4.26 -18.14
N LEU A 294 -12.87 3.82 -17.66
CA LEU A 294 -12.34 2.48 -17.92
C LEU A 294 -13.07 1.37 -17.15
N ALA A 295 -13.56 1.65 -15.94
CA ALA A 295 -14.26 0.68 -15.11
C ALA A 295 -15.54 0.12 -15.78
N PRO A 296 -16.49 0.94 -16.28
CA PRO A 296 -17.70 0.46 -16.94
C PRO A 296 -17.47 -0.41 -18.18
N ILE A 297 -16.38 -0.18 -18.92
CA ILE A 297 -16.02 -0.97 -20.11
C ILE A 297 -15.22 -2.23 -19.79
N ASN A 298 -15.06 -2.58 -18.49
CA ASN A 298 -14.31 -3.73 -18.00
C ASN A 298 -12.82 -3.75 -18.42
N ASP A 299 -12.20 -2.57 -18.58
CA ASP A 299 -10.77 -2.50 -18.83
C ASP A 299 -9.98 -2.91 -17.58
N ALA A 300 -8.87 -3.64 -17.77
CA ALA A 300 -8.05 -4.14 -16.67
C ALA A 300 -7.47 -3.01 -15.79
N GLN A 301 -7.23 -1.83 -16.34
CA GLN A 301 -6.74 -0.68 -15.61
C GLN A 301 -7.80 -0.06 -14.69
N GLY A 302 -9.05 0.00 -15.15
CA GLY A 302 -10.19 0.56 -14.41
C GLY A 302 -10.81 -0.40 -13.39
N LYS A 303 -10.86 -1.71 -13.68
CA LYS A 303 -11.55 -2.67 -12.82
C LYS A 303 -10.71 -3.18 -11.64
N ALA A 304 -9.42 -2.87 -11.59
CA ALA A 304 -8.54 -3.44 -10.58
C ALA A 304 -8.90 -2.94 -9.17
N ARG A 305 -9.38 -3.87 -8.34
CA ARG A 305 -9.72 -3.70 -6.91
C ARG A 305 -10.82 -2.65 -6.65
N GLY A 306 -11.67 -2.37 -7.62
CA GLY A 306 -12.88 -1.55 -7.44
C GLY A 306 -12.65 -0.10 -7.03
N ARG A 307 -11.49 0.49 -7.33
CA ARG A 307 -11.19 1.89 -6.97
C ARG A 307 -12.03 2.92 -7.70
N PHE A 308 -12.45 2.55 -8.90
CA PHE A 308 -13.25 3.38 -9.80
C PHE A 308 -14.66 2.78 -10.00
N ASP A 309 -14.99 1.74 -9.21
CA ASP A 309 -16.30 1.12 -9.20
C ASP A 309 -17.16 1.78 -8.13
N PHE A 310 -18.47 1.80 -8.37
CA PHE A 310 -19.46 2.32 -7.42
C PHE A 310 -20.31 1.14 -6.95
N PRO A 311 -20.10 0.60 -5.74
CA PRO A 311 -20.69 -0.68 -5.33
C PRO A 311 -22.23 -0.67 -5.35
N ASN A 312 -22.84 0.49 -5.11
CA ASN A 312 -24.30 0.65 -5.03
C ASN A 312 -24.88 1.41 -6.24
N ALA A 313 -24.13 1.54 -7.33
CA ALA A 313 -24.59 2.28 -8.51
C ALA A 313 -23.93 1.80 -9.80
N SER A 314 -24.64 1.99 -10.91
CA SER A 314 -24.04 1.91 -12.24
C SER A 314 -23.86 3.32 -12.78
N TRP A 315 -22.64 3.66 -13.20
CA TRP A 315 -22.33 4.98 -13.70
C TRP A 315 -21.28 4.91 -14.80
N SER A 316 -21.64 5.43 -15.97
CA SER A 316 -20.71 5.62 -17.09
C SER A 316 -20.72 7.10 -17.47
N PRO A 317 -20.00 7.95 -16.71
CA PRO A 317 -20.11 9.40 -16.88
C PRO A 317 -19.62 9.89 -18.24
N LEU A 318 -18.71 9.14 -18.86
CA LEU A 318 -17.93 9.57 -20.01
C LEU A 318 -18.10 8.59 -21.16
N GLN A 319 -18.09 9.13 -22.38
CA GLN A 319 -17.95 8.37 -23.62
C GLN A 319 -16.64 8.76 -24.29
N TYR A 320 -15.96 7.75 -24.83
CA TYR A 320 -14.74 7.96 -25.60
C TYR A 320 -15.06 8.21 -27.08
N CYS A 321 -14.45 9.25 -27.63
CA CYS A 321 -14.50 9.61 -29.04
C CYS A 321 -13.08 9.65 -29.61
N ASN A 322 -12.90 9.05 -30.80
CA ASN A 322 -11.66 9.24 -31.55
C ASN A 322 -11.77 10.54 -32.36
N PRO A 323 -10.84 11.50 -32.19
CA PRO A 323 -10.95 12.79 -32.85
C PRO A 323 -10.80 12.72 -34.37
N VAL A 324 -10.11 11.70 -34.89
CA VAL A 324 -9.86 11.55 -36.33
C VAL A 324 -11.10 11.01 -37.04
N TYR A 325 -11.88 10.13 -36.38
CA TYR A 325 -13.03 9.45 -36.99
C TYR A 325 -14.25 9.40 -36.06
N PRO A 326 -14.84 10.55 -35.67
CA PRO A 326 -15.82 10.63 -34.58
C PRO A 326 -17.09 9.78 -34.79
N TRP A 327 -17.48 9.50 -36.04
CA TRP A 327 -18.76 8.86 -36.36
C TRP A 327 -18.67 7.36 -36.69
N ARG A 328 -17.48 6.86 -37.06
CA ARG A 328 -17.27 5.47 -37.54
C ARG A 328 -15.83 5.01 -37.33
N THR A 329 -15.30 5.12 -36.12
CA THR A 329 -13.96 4.60 -35.82
C THR A 329 -13.99 3.07 -35.83
N PRO A 330 -13.14 2.39 -36.62
CA PRO A 330 -12.91 0.96 -36.46
C PRO A 330 -12.50 0.64 -35.02
N VAL A 331 -13.04 -0.45 -34.45
CA VAL A 331 -12.80 -0.84 -33.04
C VAL A 331 -11.30 -0.94 -32.72
N SER A 332 -10.50 -1.46 -33.66
CA SER A 332 -9.04 -1.58 -33.49
C SER A 332 -8.32 -0.22 -33.38
N LEU A 333 -8.76 0.79 -34.14
CA LEU A 333 -8.19 2.13 -34.06
C LEU A 333 -8.62 2.85 -32.78
N LEU A 334 -9.87 2.66 -32.36
CA LEU A 334 -10.37 3.17 -31.09
C LEU A 334 -9.59 2.59 -29.90
N GLU A 335 -9.36 1.28 -29.91
CA GLU A 335 -8.58 0.58 -28.88
C GLU A 335 -7.14 1.07 -28.82
N SER A 336 -6.49 1.23 -29.99
CA SER A 336 -5.11 1.69 -30.06
C SER A 336 -4.96 3.12 -29.55
N ASP A 337 -5.87 4.03 -29.92
CA ASP A 337 -5.85 5.42 -29.44
C ASP A 337 -6.15 5.50 -27.94
N ARG A 338 -7.11 4.69 -27.45
CA ARG A 338 -7.40 4.58 -26.01
C ARG A 338 -6.18 4.09 -25.24
N GLN A 339 -5.54 3.02 -25.70
CA GLN A 339 -4.34 2.49 -25.04
C GLN A 339 -3.19 3.51 -25.04
N ALA A 340 -3.06 4.31 -26.09
CA ALA A 340 -2.09 5.41 -26.13
C ALA A 340 -2.40 6.48 -25.08
N LEU A 341 -3.65 6.89 -24.93
CA LEU A 341 -4.08 7.83 -23.89
C LEU A 341 -3.80 7.28 -22.48
N VAL A 342 -4.19 6.02 -22.22
CA VAL A 342 -3.96 5.36 -20.93
C VAL A 342 -2.47 5.32 -20.59
N THR A 343 -1.63 4.96 -21.57
CA THR A 343 -0.17 4.91 -21.40
C THR A 343 0.38 6.30 -21.10
N SER A 344 -0.04 7.32 -21.86
CA SER A 344 0.41 8.71 -21.65
C SER A 344 0.05 9.24 -20.26
N ILE A 345 -1.16 8.97 -19.77
CA ILE A 345 -1.59 9.39 -18.43
C ILE A 345 -0.81 8.65 -17.34
N ILE A 346 -0.55 7.35 -17.50
CA ILE A 346 0.25 6.56 -16.56
C ILE A 346 1.69 7.10 -16.47
N GLU A 347 2.31 7.40 -17.63
CA GLU A 347 3.66 7.97 -17.67
C GLU A 347 3.70 9.37 -17.06
N ALA A 348 2.73 10.23 -17.36
CA ALA A 348 2.61 11.55 -16.76
C ALA A 348 2.38 11.49 -15.23
N ALA A 349 1.56 10.55 -14.76
CA ALA A 349 1.32 10.31 -13.34
C ALA A 349 2.61 9.88 -12.63
N HIS A 350 3.36 8.96 -13.23
CA HIS A 350 4.67 8.57 -12.72
C HIS A 350 5.64 9.75 -12.67
N ASN A 351 5.68 10.57 -13.73
CA ASN A 351 6.52 11.76 -13.79
C ASN A 351 6.14 12.79 -12.71
N ALA A 352 4.85 12.99 -12.44
CA ALA A 352 4.39 13.85 -11.36
C ALA A 352 4.85 13.33 -9.99
N LEU A 353 4.67 12.04 -9.72
CA LEU A 353 5.17 11.41 -8.49
C LEU A 353 6.69 11.54 -8.35
N GLN A 354 7.42 11.34 -9.44
CA GLN A 354 8.87 11.52 -9.53
C GLN A 354 9.32 12.99 -9.36
N GLY A 355 8.39 13.96 -9.36
CA GLY A 355 8.73 15.38 -9.22
C GLY A 355 9.26 16.02 -10.50
N LEU A 356 8.94 15.43 -11.66
CA LEU A 356 9.24 16.00 -12.97
C LEU A 356 8.16 17.01 -13.37
N ASN A 357 8.48 17.84 -14.38
CA ASN A 357 7.45 18.70 -14.97
C ASN A 357 6.49 17.82 -15.79
N ILE A 358 5.22 18.16 -15.71
CA ILE A 358 4.15 17.58 -16.51
C ILE A 358 3.57 18.69 -17.39
N ASP A 359 3.18 18.33 -18.60
CA ASP A 359 2.50 19.23 -19.53
C ASP A 359 1.00 19.14 -19.30
N GLY A 360 0.51 19.89 -18.31
CA GLY A 360 -0.89 19.82 -17.87
C GLY A 360 -1.85 20.22 -18.98
N GLU A 361 -1.57 21.32 -19.68
CA GLU A 361 -2.41 21.83 -20.78
C GLU A 361 -2.53 20.82 -21.91
N ALA A 362 -1.43 20.16 -22.30
CA ALA A 362 -1.49 19.12 -23.34
C ALA A 362 -2.30 17.90 -22.90
N LEU A 363 -2.23 17.51 -21.63
CA LEU A 363 -2.99 16.37 -21.09
C LEU A 363 -4.49 16.69 -20.98
N GLU A 364 -4.83 17.91 -20.54
CA GLU A 364 -6.22 18.40 -20.52
C GLU A 364 -6.80 18.42 -21.93
N ALA A 365 -6.10 19.04 -22.89
CA ALA A 365 -6.54 19.09 -24.28
C ALA A 365 -6.70 17.67 -24.89
N GLN A 366 -5.83 16.73 -24.53
CA GLN A 366 -5.96 15.33 -24.97
C GLN A 366 -7.23 14.67 -24.42
N LEU A 367 -7.58 14.94 -23.16
CA LEU A 367 -8.79 14.42 -22.54
C LEU A 367 -10.05 15.09 -23.07
N GLU A 368 -10.08 16.41 -23.17
CA GLU A 368 -11.25 17.16 -23.64
C GLU A 368 -11.70 16.70 -25.05
N VAL A 369 -10.72 16.41 -25.91
CA VAL A 369 -10.96 15.95 -27.28
C VAL A 369 -11.41 14.48 -27.35
N ARG A 370 -11.19 13.68 -26.30
CA ARG A 370 -11.45 12.23 -26.30
C ARG A 370 -12.55 11.79 -25.36
N LEU A 371 -12.76 12.44 -24.24
CA LEU A 371 -13.72 12.06 -23.21
C LEU A 371 -14.83 13.10 -23.14
N HIS A 372 -16.02 12.73 -23.57
CA HIS A 372 -17.19 13.59 -23.53
C HIS A 372 -18.13 13.16 -22.42
N LEU A 373 -18.61 14.15 -21.66
CA LEU A 373 -19.59 13.95 -20.61
C LEU A 373 -20.93 13.48 -21.19
N GLN A 374 -21.38 12.30 -20.76
CA GLN A 374 -22.67 11.71 -21.12
C GLN A 374 -23.73 11.99 -20.04
N THR A 375 -23.40 11.65 -18.80
CA THR A 375 -24.30 11.80 -17.66
C THR A 375 -23.52 12.06 -16.38
N LEU A 376 -23.95 13.04 -15.59
CA LEU A 376 -23.43 13.24 -14.24
C LEU A 376 -24.21 12.48 -13.17
N VAL A 377 -25.40 11.99 -13.51
CA VAL A 377 -26.28 11.29 -12.57
C VAL A 377 -26.00 9.79 -12.65
N PRO A 378 -25.44 9.18 -11.60
CA PRO A 378 -25.32 7.73 -11.50
C PRO A 378 -26.70 7.09 -11.34
N VAL A 379 -26.88 5.88 -11.89
CA VAL A 379 -28.07 5.06 -11.66
C VAL A 379 -27.86 4.24 -10.39
N VAL A 380 -28.46 4.70 -9.31
CA VAL A 380 -28.38 4.11 -7.98
C VAL A 380 -29.18 2.81 -7.92
N MET A 381 -28.67 1.80 -7.20
CA MET A 381 -29.40 0.57 -6.91
C MET A 381 -30.13 0.68 -5.57
N ALA A 382 -31.22 -0.07 -5.40
CA ALA A 382 -31.84 -0.18 -4.08
C ALA A 382 -30.86 -0.82 -3.09
N PRO A 383 -30.75 -0.32 -1.84
CA PRO A 383 -29.95 -1.00 -0.83
C PRO A 383 -30.47 -2.39 -0.55
N ASP A 384 -29.56 -3.28 -0.19
CA ASP A 384 -29.87 -4.55 0.44
C ASP A 384 -29.69 -4.44 1.97
N GLU A 385 -30.07 -5.50 2.68
CA GLU A 385 -29.96 -5.55 4.14
C GLU A 385 -28.52 -5.33 4.62
N MET A 386 -27.53 -5.90 3.93
CA MET A 386 -26.12 -5.82 4.32
C MET A 386 -25.56 -4.39 4.16
N THR A 387 -25.81 -3.77 3.02
CA THR A 387 -25.36 -2.39 2.73
C THR A 387 -26.08 -1.39 3.63
N TRP A 388 -27.36 -1.62 3.92
CA TRP A 388 -28.13 -0.82 4.86
C TRP A 388 -27.58 -0.91 6.29
N GLU A 389 -27.33 -2.13 6.78
CA GLU A 389 -26.76 -2.35 8.12
C GLU A 389 -25.34 -1.79 8.24
N ALA A 390 -24.53 -1.87 7.16
CA ALA A 390 -23.21 -1.27 7.12
C ALA A 390 -23.24 0.25 7.30
N CYS A 391 -24.30 0.91 6.86
CA CYS A 391 -24.57 2.34 7.06
C CYS A 391 -25.28 2.63 8.40
N GLY A 392 -25.29 1.67 9.34
CA GLY A 392 -25.91 1.85 10.66
C GLY A 392 -27.45 1.85 10.63
N ALA A 393 -28.05 1.25 9.59
CA ALA A 393 -29.51 1.18 9.40
C ALA A 393 -30.20 2.56 9.43
N ASN A 394 -29.58 3.56 8.79
CA ASN A 394 -30.04 4.94 8.76
C ASN A 394 -29.96 5.54 7.35
N TRP A 395 -31.06 6.14 6.89
CA TRP A 395 -31.17 6.72 5.54
C TRP A 395 -30.27 7.92 5.33
N ILE A 396 -30.07 8.74 6.37
CA ILE A 396 -29.18 9.91 6.29
C ILE A 396 -27.75 9.41 6.05
N THR A 397 -27.29 8.47 6.87
CA THR A 397 -25.94 7.88 6.71
C THR A 397 -25.79 7.19 5.36
N TYR A 398 -26.80 6.45 4.91
CA TYR A 398 -26.76 5.79 3.60
C TYR A 398 -26.66 6.79 2.44
N ILE A 399 -27.42 7.88 2.49
CA ILE A 399 -27.38 8.94 1.47
C ILE A 399 -26.04 9.68 1.50
N ASP A 400 -25.53 9.99 2.70
CA ASP A 400 -24.21 10.60 2.86
C ASP A 400 -23.11 9.70 2.28
N ASP A 401 -23.13 8.40 2.58
CA ASP A 401 -22.19 7.42 2.04
C ASP A 401 -22.31 7.30 0.51
N LEU A 402 -23.53 7.37 -0.03
CA LEU A 402 -23.79 7.37 -1.46
C LEU A 402 -23.16 8.60 -2.13
N TYR A 403 -23.37 9.81 -1.59
CA TYR A 403 -22.73 11.02 -2.10
C TYR A 403 -21.21 10.98 -1.98
N ASN A 404 -20.69 10.56 -0.83
CA ASN A 404 -19.25 10.40 -0.60
C ASN A 404 -18.60 9.45 -1.62
N SER A 405 -19.34 8.44 -2.11
CA SER A 405 -18.86 7.51 -3.13
C SER A 405 -18.66 8.17 -4.50
N PHE A 406 -19.44 9.18 -4.85
CA PHE A 406 -19.37 9.90 -6.14
C PHE A 406 -18.54 11.18 -6.08
N GLU A 407 -18.45 11.80 -4.90
CA GLU A 407 -17.86 13.13 -4.70
C GLU A 407 -16.46 13.25 -5.29
N SER A 408 -15.61 12.25 -5.07
CA SER A 408 -14.23 12.30 -5.57
C SER A 408 -14.13 12.30 -7.11
N THR A 409 -15.13 11.75 -7.80
CA THR A 409 -15.24 11.74 -9.27
C THR A 409 -15.86 13.03 -9.77
N TRP A 410 -16.92 13.55 -9.13
CA TRP A 410 -17.48 14.85 -9.48
C TRP A 410 -16.46 15.97 -9.31
N GLN A 411 -15.73 15.98 -8.18
CA GLN A 411 -14.67 16.96 -7.96
C GLN A 411 -13.57 16.84 -9.02
N ALA A 412 -13.21 15.62 -9.44
CA ALA A 412 -12.22 15.43 -10.51
C ALA A 412 -12.72 15.95 -11.87
N LEU A 413 -14.01 15.81 -12.17
CA LEU A 413 -14.62 16.37 -13.39
C LEU A 413 -14.68 17.91 -13.34
N LEU A 414 -14.97 18.48 -12.17
CA LEU A 414 -14.96 19.93 -11.93
C LEU A 414 -13.54 20.51 -12.06
N ASP A 415 -12.56 19.88 -11.40
CA ASP A 415 -11.16 20.31 -11.41
C ASP A 415 -10.58 20.37 -12.83
N LEU A 416 -11.08 19.52 -13.73
CA LEU A 416 -10.66 19.45 -15.14
C LEU A 416 -11.56 20.25 -16.09
N GLY A 417 -12.53 21.00 -15.56
CA GLY A 417 -13.45 21.81 -16.37
C GLY A 417 -14.41 21.00 -17.26
N ILE A 418 -14.57 19.70 -17.03
CA ILE A 418 -15.46 18.82 -17.81
C ILE A 418 -16.92 19.08 -17.46
N CYS A 419 -17.19 19.53 -16.24
CA CYS A 419 -18.51 19.99 -15.80
C CYS A 419 -18.40 21.27 -14.95
N THR A 420 -19.57 21.85 -14.65
CA THR A 420 -19.72 23.04 -13.79
C THR A 420 -20.31 22.68 -12.44
N GLU A 421 -20.09 23.52 -11.42
CA GLU A 421 -20.67 23.34 -10.08
C GLU A 421 -22.20 23.19 -10.13
N SER A 422 -22.86 24.02 -10.95
CA SER A 422 -24.32 23.95 -11.14
C SER A 422 -24.80 22.59 -11.66
N GLN A 423 -24.03 21.95 -12.54
CA GLN A 423 -24.35 20.64 -13.06
C GLN A 423 -24.11 19.53 -12.02
N VAL A 424 -23.11 19.69 -11.14
CA VAL A 424 -22.87 18.77 -10.02
C VAL A 424 -23.99 18.87 -8.98
N PHE A 425 -24.45 20.08 -8.62
CA PHE A 425 -25.61 20.25 -7.74
C PHE A 425 -26.87 19.61 -8.33
N ALA A 426 -27.14 19.84 -9.62
CA ALA A 426 -28.25 19.18 -10.31
C ALA A 426 -28.08 17.64 -10.33
N ALA A 427 -26.85 17.14 -10.40
CA ALA A 427 -26.57 15.71 -10.35
C ALA A 427 -26.85 15.11 -8.96
N GLN A 428 -26.52 15.83 -7.89
CA GLN A 428 -26.81 15.42 -6.51
C GLN A 428 -28.32 15.27 -6.27
N ASP A 429 -29.14 16.17 -6.80
CA ASP A 429 -30.61 16.01 -6.80
C ASP A 429 -31.05 14.80 -7.63
N GLY A 430 -30.39 14.58 -8.78
CA GLY A 430 -30.59 13.43 -9.63
C GLY A 430 -30.35 12.09 -8.94
N VAL A 431 -29.34 12.01 -8.05
CA VAL A 431 -29.04 10.81 -7.25
C VAL A 431 -30.21 10.44 -6.35
N LEU A 432 -30.83 11.41 -5.67
CA LEU A 432 -31.99 11.13 -4.81
C LEU A 432 -33.20 10.63 -5.61
N ARG A 433 -33.42 11.22 -6.80
CA ARG A 433 -34.47 10.74 -7.71
C ARG A 433 -34.19 9.33 -8.21
N SER A 434 -32.93 9.03 -8.54
CA SER A 434 -32.52 7.68 -8.94
C SER A 434 -32.68 6.68 -7.79
N LEU A 435 -32.33 7.06 -6.55
CA LEU A 435 -32.52 6.23 -5.37
C LEU A 435 -34.01 5.94 -5.13
N GLN A 436 -34.88 6.96 -5.22
CA GLN A 436 -36.31 6.78 -5.08
C GLN A 436 -36.86 5.78 -6.13
N ALA A 437 -36.50 5.95 -7.40
CA ALA A 437 -36.90 5.03 -8.46
C ALA A 437 -36.41 3.60 -8.21
N ALA A 438 -35.17 3.44 -7.75
CA ALA A 438 -34.60 2.13 -7.43
C ALA A 438 -35.34 1.45 -6.27
N ILE A 439 -35.74 2.21 -5.25
CA ILE A 439 -36.51 1.69 -4.10
C ILE A 439 -37.91 1.29 -4.52
N GLU A 440 -38.58 2.07 -5.38
CA GLU A 440 -39.87 1.70 -5.93
C GLU A 440 -39.78 0.38 -6.73
N GLN A 441 -38.72 0.20 -7.51
CA GLN A 441 -38.43 -1.07 -8.19
C GLN A 441 -38.15 -2.21 -7.20
N GLY A 442 -37.36 -1.97 -6.15
CA GLY A 442 -37.09 -2.96 -5.09
C GLY A 442 -38.35 -3.36 -4.33
N ARG A 443 -39.24 -2.41 -4.07
CA ARG A 443 -40.57 -2.63 -3.48
C ARG A 443 -41.47 -3.49 -4.35
N GLU A 444 -41.45 -3.27 -5.66
CA GLU A 444 -42.19 -4.09 -6.63
C GLU A 444 -41.64 -5.53 -6.66
N GLN A 445 -40.31 -5.69 -6.73
CA GLN A 445 -39.66 -7.00 -6.68
C GLN A 445 -39.96 -7.74 -5.37
N TYR A 446 -39.96 -7.03 -4.24
CA TYR A 446 -40.30 -7.61 -2.94
C TYR A 446 -41.74 -8.11 -2.90
N ARG A 447 -42.73 -7.31 -3.36
CA ARG A 447 -44.14 -7.73 -3.44
C ARG A 447 -44.33 -8.96 -4.34
N ASN A 448 -43.57 -9.02 -5.44
CA ASN A 448 -43.64 -10.10 -6.42
C ASN A 448 -42.83 -11.35 -6.03
N ASN A 449 -42.12 -11.32 -4.89
CA ASN A 449 -41.36 -12.46 -4.40
C ASN A 449 -42.28 -13.67 -4.17
N ARG A 450 -41.79 -14.86 -4.49
CA ARG A 450 -42.50 -16.14 -4.33
C ARG A 450 -43.06 -16.33 -2.92
N MET A 451 -42.41 -15.76 -1.90
CA MET A 451 -42.92 -15.77 -0.52
C MET A 451 -44.37 -15.26 -0.43
N HIS A 452 -44.68 -14.17 -1.12
CA HIS A 452 -46.00 -13.55 -1.09
C HIS A 452 -46.92 -14.09 -2.19
N THR A 453 -46.38 -14.37 -3.38
CA THR A 453 -47.19 -14.77 -4.54
C THR A 453 -47.49 -16.28 -4.61
N VAL A 454 -46.56 -17.13 -4.19
CA VAL A 454 -46.67 -18.61 -4.30
C VAL A 454 -46.97 -19.26 -2.96
N TYR A 455 -46.30 -18.81 -1.89
CA TYR A 455 -46.45 -19.38 -0.56
C TYR A 455 -47.56 -18.70 0.27
N GLY A 456 -48.22 -17.68 -0.29
CA GLY A 456 -49.36 -17.00 0.32
C GLY A 456 -49.05 -16.30 1.64
N VAL A 457 -47.78 -16.01 1.94
CA VAL A 457 -47.40 -15.27 3.14
C VAL A 457 -47.93 -13.85 2.99
N GLN A 458 -48.83 -13.45 3.90
CA GLN A 458 -49.44 -12.13 3.87
C GLN A 458 -48.36 -11.04 3.95
N PHE A 459 -48.38 -10.12 3.00
CA PHE A 459 -47.53 -8.93 3.02
C PHE A 459 -47.94 -8.04 4.19
N GLN A 460 -47.01 -7.77 5.12
CA GLN A 460 -47.27 -6.91 6.28
C GLN A 460 -46.69 -5.51 6.09
N ARG A 461 -45.40 -5.42 5.76
CA ARG A 461 -44.67 -4.18 5.53
C ARG A 461 -43.42 -4.45 4.72
N TYR A 462 -42.79 -3.38 4.25
CA TYR A 462 -41.48 -3.48 3.63
C TYR A 462 -40.38 -3.65 4.69
N PRO A 463 -39.23 -4.23 4.33
CA PRO A 463 -38.01 -4.07 5.11
C PRO A 463 -37.64 -2.59 5.23
N ALA A 464 -37.00 -2.19 6.35
CA ALA A 464 -36.66 -0.79 6.63
C ALA A 464 -35.82 -0.14 5.51
N TYR A 465 -34.94 -0.91 4.86
CA TYR A 465 -34.11 -0.46 3.72
C TYR A 465 -34.90 -0.24 2.42
N LEU A 466 -36.20 -0.58 2.37
CA LEU A 466 -37.10 -0.21 1.27
C LEU A 466 -38.13 0.84 1.71
N GLU A 467 -38.04 1.40 2.91
CA GLU A 467 -38.97 2.42 3.42
C GLU A 467 -38.41 3.85 3.24
N TYR A 468 -38.02 4.23 2.01
CA TYR A 468 -37.66 5.61 1.64
C TYR A 468 -38.46 6.20 0.46
N PRO A 469 -38.76 7.52 0.48
CA PRO A 469 -38.77 8.34 1.70
C PRO A 469 -39.68 7.67 2.74
N PRO A 470 -39.41 7.83 4.06
CA PRO A 470 -40.21 7.17 5.09
C PRO A 470 -41.66 7.55 4.83
N MET A 471 -42.45 6.57 4.38
CA MET A 471 -43.87 6.81 4.19
C MET A 471 -44.40 7.11 5.57
N ALA A 472 -45.05 8.26 5.74
CA ALA A 472 -45.85 8.48 6.92
C ALA A 472 -46.73 7.24 7.05
N VAL A 473 -46.71 6.61 8.24
CA VAL A 473 -47.67 5.57 8.56
C VAL A 473 -49.01 6.29 8.64
N ASP A 474 -49.62 6.54 7.50
CA ASP A 474 -51.00 6.97 7.45
C ASP A 474 -51.78 5.82 8.07
N GLY A 475 -52.33 6.09 9.24
CA GLY A 475 -53.18 5.19 10.02
C GLY A 475 -54.50 4.87 9.32
N GLN A 476 -54.51 4.75 7.99
CA GLN A 476 -55.58 4.12 7.25
C GLN A 476 -55.33 2.61 7.24
N GLN A 477 -55.77 1.98 8.33
CA GLN A 477 -56.45 0.70 8.21
C GLN A 477 -57.45 0.84 7.06
N LEU A 478 -57.13 0.25 5.90
CA LEU A 478 -58.16 -0.14 4.95
C LEU A 478 -59.03 -1.16 5.67
N ALA A 479 -60.12 -0.66 6.24
CA ALA A 479 -61.22 -1.48 6.68
C ALA A 479 -61.92 -2.04 5.43
N VAL A 480 -61.91 -3.38 5.38
CA VAL A 480 -62.66 -4.32 4.52
C VAL A 480 -62.10 -4.55 3.12
#